data_AF-A0A933S0N5-F1
#
_entry.id   AF-A0A933S0N5-F1
#
_cell.length_a   1.000
_cell.length_b   1.000
_cell.length_c   1.000
_cell.angle_alpha   90.00
_cell.angle_beta   90.00
_cell.angle_gamma   90.00
#
_symmetry.space_group_name_H-M   'P 1'
#
loop_
_entity.id
_entity.type
_entity.pdbx_description
1 polymer ?
#
loop_
_entity_poly.entity_id
_entity_poly.type
_entity_poly.pdbx_seq_one_letter_code
_entity_poly.pdbx_strand_id
1 'polypeptide(L)'
;MADADLDGIIRQLAKQQNKTLTGAAKARRDHYLGVAAKAKDATGKARAKELAKAAMEQGLAAAKRLQVAADNAADSYARAMRKAAETAAASAAAESKAAAKQADAGAAKAAAKAKAAKPKVTKPKTTQPKPGSKPAKPKAAKATKAKSAKAKA
;
A
#
# COMPACT_ATOMS: atom_id res chain seq x y z
N MET A 1 -5.87 19.16 -8.99
CA MET A 1 -5.44 18.10 -9.92
C MET A 1 -5.16 16.87 -9.09
N ALA A 2 -5.61 15.68 -9.52
CA ALA A 2 -5.11 14.44 -8.95
C ALA A 2 -4.04 13.91 -9.91
N ASP A 3 -2.79 13.85 -9.44
CA ASP A 3 -1.81 12.95 -10.03
C ASP A 3 -2.42 11.55 -10.06
N ALA A 4 -2.19 10.81 -11.15
CA ALA A 4 -2.90 9.56 -11.38
C ALA A 4 -2.67 8.58 -10.21
N ASP A 5 -3.76 8.17 -9.56
CA ASP A 5 -3.71 7.12 -8.54
C ASP A 5 -3.08 5.86 -9.14
N LEU A 6 -2.43 5.05 -8.31
CA LEU A 6 -1.60 3.94 -8.75
C LEU A 6 -2.38 2.91 -9.57
N ASP A 7 -3.69 2.79 -9.33
CA ASP A 7 -4.61 1.99 -10.15
C ASP A 7 -4.68 2.49 -11.61
N GLY A 8 -4.79 3.80 -11.80
CA GLY A 8 -4.78 4.48 -13.09
C GLY A 8 -3.44 4.35 -13.81
N ILE A 9 -2.32 4.46 -13.08
CA ILE A 9 -0.97 4.22 -13.60
C ILE A 9 -0.83 2.77 -14.09
N ILE A 10 -1.27 1.78 -13.30
CA ILE A 10 -1.26 0.36 -13.68
C ILE A 10 -2.06 0.14 -14.97
N ARG A 11 -3.29 0.66 -15.05
CA ARG A 11 -4.16 0.55 -16.24
C ARG A 11 -3.58 1.28 -17.46
N GLN A 12 -2.88 2.40 -17.28
CA GLN A 12 -2.21 3.13 -18.36
C GLN A 12 -0.97 2.39 -18.89
N LEU A 13 -0.11 1.88 -18.00
CA LEU A 13 1.06 1.10 -18.37
C LEU A 13 0.68 -0.16 -19.16
N ALA A 14 -0.37 -0.87 -18.73
CA ALA A 14 -0.88 -2.04 -19.45
C ALA A 14 -1.40 -1.70 -20.86
N LYS A 15 -2.08 -0.56 -21.04
CA LYS A 15 -2.50 -0.08 -22.37
C LYS A 15 -1.30 0.22 -23.27
N GLN A 16 -0.24 0.83 -22.74
CA GLN A 16 1.01 1.09 -23.48
C GLN A 16 1.70 -0.23 -23.88
N GLN A 17 1.87 -1.16 -22.95
CA GLN A 17 2.47 -2.48 -23.22
C GLN A 17 1.65 -3.31 -24.21
N ASN A 18 0.31 -3.28 -24.12
CA ASN A 18 -0.57 -3.98 -25.06
C ASN A 18 -0.44 -3.46 -26.50
N LYS A 19 -0.20 -2.15 -26.70
CA LYS A 19 0.08 -1.59 -28.03
C LYS A 19 1.38 -2.17 -28.60
N THR A 20 2.43 -2.27 -27.78
CA THR A 20 3.72 -2.87 -28.15
C THR A 20 3.62 -4.36 -28.44
N LEU A 21 2.96 -5.14 -27.56
CA LEU A 21 2.72 -6.58 -27.76
C LEU A 21 1.92 -6.86 -29.04
N THR A 22 0.87 -6.07 -29.31
CA THR A 22 0.06 -6.22 -30.53
C THR A 22 0.86 -5.86 -31.79
N GLY A 23 1.77 -4.88 -31.70
CA GLY A 23 2.73 -4.56 -32.76
C GLY A 23 3.69 -5.71 -33.04
N ALA A 24 4.31 -6.27 -31.99
CA ALA A 24 5.21 -7.41 -32.10
C ALA A 24 4.52 -8.68 -32.63
N ALA A 25 3.25 -8.92 -32.26
CA ALA A 25 2.44 -10.02 -32.78
C ALA A 25 2.17 -9.88 -34.29
N LYS A 26 1.85 -8.66 -34.76
CA LYS A 26 1.71 -8.35 -36.20
C LYS A 26 3.03 -8.56 -36.94
N ALA A 27 4.15 -8.03 -36.43
CA ALA A 27 5.46 -8.23 -37.03
C ALA A 27 5.85 -9.72 -37.15
N ARG A 28 5.53 -10.55 -36.14
CA ARG A 28 5.71 -12.01 -36.21
C ARG A 28 4.81 -12.69 -37.23
N ARG A 29 3.53 -12.30 -37.32
CA ARG A 29 2.61 -12.77 -38.39
C ARG A 29 3.22 -12.45 -39.76
N ASP A 30 3.65 -11.22 -39.96
CA ASP A 30 4.11 -10.71 -41.26
C ASP A 30 5.44 -11.35 -41.68
N HIS A 31 6.34 -11.62 -40.73
CA HIS A 31 7.52 -12.46 -40.94
C HIS A 31 7.13 -13.87 -41.46
N TYR A 32 6.20 -14.55 -40.80
CA TYR A 32 5.77 -15.90 -41.23
C TYR A 32 5.01 -15.89 -42.56
N LEU A 33 4.24 -14.84 -42.87
CA LEU A 33 3.64 -14.66 -44.20
C LEU A 33 4.73 -14.42 -45.28
N GLY A 34 5.79 -13.68 -44.95
CA GLY A 34 6.96 -13.52 -45.82
C GLY A 34 7.74 -14.83 -46.06
N VAL A 35 7.79 -15.72 -45.06
CA VAL A 35 8.30 -17.09 -45.23
C VAL A 35 7.36 -17.91 -46.12
N ALA A 36 6.04 -17.84 -45.90
CA ALA A 36 5.05 -18.54 -46.72
C ALA A 36 5.09 -18.11 -48.20
N ALA A 37 5.35 -16.83 -48.49
CA ALA A 37 5.50 -16.32 -49.84
C ALA A 37 6.78 -16.83 -50.55
N LYS A 38 7.84 -17.13 -49.80
CA LYS A 38 9.14 -17.61 -50.32
C LYS A 38 9.26 -19.14 -50.38
N ALA A 39 8.42 -19.87 -49.64
CA ALA A 39 8.38 -21.34 -49.68
C ALA A 39 8.03 -21.82 -51.10
N LYS A 40 8.67 -22.91 -51.54
CA LYS A 40 8.40 -23.51 -52.87
C LYS A 40 7.31 -24.57 -52.78
N ASP A 41 7.40 -25.42 -51.77
CA ASP A 41 6.53 -26.55 -51.47
C ASP A 41 5.22 -26.15 -50.77
N ALA A 42 4.16 -26.95 -50.96
CA ALA A 42 2.84 -26.70 -50.37
C ALA A 42 2.83 -26.86 -48.84
N THR A 43 3.59 -27.82 -48.31
CA THR A 43 3.67 -28.13 -46.87
C THR A 43 4.28 -26.98 -46.07
N GLY A 44 5.38 -26.39 -46.57
CA GLY A 44 6.02 -25.21 -46.02
C GLY A 44 5.11 -23.97 -46.08
N LYS A 45 4.40 -23.76 -47.20
CA LYS A 45 3.38 -22.71 -47.33
C LYS A 45 2.28 -22.85 -46.27
N ALA A 46 1.74 -24.06 -46.08
CA ALA A 46 0.72 -24.33 -45.07
C ALA A 46 1.24 -24.12 -43.64
N ARG A 47 2.39 -24.73 -43.29
CA ARG A 47 3.01 -24.61 -41.96
C ARG A 47 3.33 -23.15 -41.61
N ALA A 48 3.84 -22.37 -42.57
CA ALA A 48 4.13 -20.95 -42.34
C ALA A 48 2.86 -20.10 -42.16
N LYS A 49 1.76 -20.42 -42.85
CA LYS A 49 0.46 -19.77 -42.62
C LYS A 49 -0.11 -20.08 -41.23
N GLU A 50 -0.05 -21.33 -40.78
CA GLU A 50 -0.49 -21.70 -39.43
C GLU A 50 0.39 -21.05 -38.34
N LEU A 51 1.70 -20.96 -38.54
CA LEU A 51 2.59 -20.20 -37.65
C LEU A 51 2.26 -18.70 -37.62
N ALA A 52 1.88 -18.10 -38.76
CA ALA A 52 1.44 -16.70 -38.82
C ALA A 52 0.14 -16.48 -38.03
N LYS A 53 -0.82 -17.40 -38.16
CA LYS A 53 -2.09 -17.39 -37.40
C LYS A 53 -1.85 -17.57 -35.91
N ALA A 54 -1.12 -18.62 -35.50
CA ALA A 54 -0.81 -18.90 -34.11
C ALA A 54 -0.02 -17.77 -33.42
N ALA A 55 0.92 -17.11 -34.12
CA ALA A 55 1.64 -15.95 -33.60
C ALA A 55 0.72 -14.75 -33.32
N MET A 56 -0.32 -14.56 -34.14
CA MET A 56 -1.31 -13.49 -34.00
C MET A 56 -2.30 -13.82 -32.87
N GLU A 57 -2.85 -15.03 -32.84
CA GLU A 57 -3.77 -15.51 -31.79
C GLU A 57 -3.12 -15.50 -30.39
N GLN A 58 -1.91 -16.06 -30.26
CA GLN A 58 -1.20 -16.07 -28.97
C GLN A 58 -0.76 -14.67 -28.53
N GLY A 59 -0.42 -13.79 -29.48
CA GLY A 59 -0.10 -12.39 -29.21
C GLY A 59 -1.31 -11.61 -28.67
N LEU A 60 -2.48 -11.76 -29.28
CA LEU A 60 -3.72 -11.15 -28.80
C LEU A 60 -4.18 -11.75 -27.46
N ALA A 61 -4.03 -13.07 -27.28
CA ALA A 61 -4.33 -13.73 -26.02
C ALA A 61 -3.39 -13.26 -24.89
N ALA A 62 -2.10 -13.05 -25.18
CA ALA A 62 -1.15 -12.47 -24.23
C ALA A 62 -1.51 -11.03 -23.85
N ALA A 63 -1.87 -10.18 -24.81
CA ALA A 63 -2.32 -8.81 -24.54
C ALA A 63 -3.62 -8.77 -23.68
N LYS A 64 -4.58 -9.67 -23.96
CA LYS A 64 -5.81 -9.78 -23.15
C LYS A 64 -5.53 -10.29 -21.73
N ARG A 65 -4.60 -11.25 -21.57
CA ARG A 65 -4.12 -11.71 -20.25
C ARG A 65 -3.44 -10.56 -19.47
N LEU A 66 -2.60 -9.77 -20.13
CA LEU A 66 -1.93 -8.62 -19.51
C LEU A 66 -2.93 -7.54 -19.04
N GLN A 67 -3.97 -7.27 -19.84
CA GLN A 67 -5.04 -6.35 -19.41
C GLN A 67 -5.76 -6.87 -18.15
N VAL A 68 -6.19 -8.14 -18.16
CA VAL A 68 -6.89 -8.75 -17.00
C VAL A 68 -6.00 -8.76 -15.74
N ALA A 69 -4.69 -9.02 -15.90
CA ALA A 69 -3.74 -8.96 -14.80
C ALA A 69 -3.58 -7.54 -14.23
N ALA A 70 -3.54 -6.52 -15.11
CA ALA A 70 -3.45 -5.12 -14.71
C ALA A 70 -4.72 -4.62 -14.00
N ASP A 71 -5.90 -4.92 -14.54
CA ASP A 71 -7.17 -4.57 -13.90
C ASP A 71 -7.32 -5.29 -12.54
N ASN A 72 -6.92 -6.56 -12.44
CA ASN A 72 -6.91 -7.29 -11.17
C ASN A 72 -5.94 -6.68 -10.14
N ALA A 73 -4.74 -6.28 -10.56
CA ALA A 73 -3.76 -5.64 -9.69
C ALA A 73 -4.24 -4.26 -9.20
N ALA A 74 -4.76 -3.44 -10.11
CA ALA A 74 -5.33 -2.12 -9.83
C ALA A 74 -6.51 -2.20 -8.82
N ASP A 75 -7.46 -3.11 -9.06
CA ASP A 75 -8.61 -3.31 -8.17
C ASP A 75 -8.21 -3.93 -6.82
N SER A 76 -7.15 -4.72 -6.78
CA SER A 76 -6.63 -5.29 -5.52
C SER A 76 -5.88 -4.24 -4.69
N TYR A 77 -5.15 -3.32 -5.32
CA TYR A 77 -4.60 -2.15 -4.66
C TYR A 77 -5.71 -1.25 -4.10
N ALA A 78 -6.72 -0.90 -4.91
CA ALA A 78 -7.85 -0.09 -4.47
C ALA A 78 -8.62 -0.72 -3.29
N ARG A 79 -8.81 -2.05 -3.29
CA ARG A 79 -9.40 -2.79 -2.15
C ARG A 79 -8.50 -2.78 -0.91
N ALA A 80 -7.18 -2.88 -1.07
CA ALA A 80 -6.24 -2.79 0.05
C ALA A 80 -6.26 -1.40 0.71
N MET A 81 -6.29 -0.33 -0.10
CA MET A 81 -6.37 1.05 0.42
C MET A 81 -7.71 1.33 1.13
N ARG A 82 -8.84 0.83 0.61
CA ARG A 82 -10.13 0.92 1.33
C ARG A 82 -10.08 0.21 2.67
N LYS A 83 -9.57 -1.03 2.74
CA LYS A 83 -9.40 -1.76 4.01
C LYS A 83 -8.46 -1.04 4.98
N ALA A 84 -7.40 -0.40 4.50
CA ALA A 84 -6.51 0.39 5.34
C ALA A 84 -7.23 1.62 5.93
N ALA A 85 -8.02 2.33 5.12
CA ALA A 85 -8.82 3.47 5.57
C ALA A 85 -9.93 3.06 6.56
N GLU A 86 -10.65 1.96 6.28
CA GLU A 86 -11.63 1.34 7.19
C GLU A 86 -10.99 0.96 8.53
N THR A 87 -9.80 0.36 8.51
CA THR A 87 -9.05 0.00 9.73
C THR A 87 -8.65 1.23 10.53
N ALA A 88 -8.10 2.27 9.87
CA ALA A 88 -7.72 3.52 10.53
C ALA A 88 -8.93 4.24 11.15
N ALA A 89 -10.06 4.28 10.45
CA ALA A 89 -11.31 4.84 10.95
C ALA A 89 -11.85 4.04 12.15
N ALA A 90 -11.77 2.71 12.11
CA ALA A 90 -12.16 1.84 13.23
C ALA A 90 -11.28 2.04 14.47
N SER A 91 -9.95 2.20 14.30
CA SER A 91 -9.03 2.55 15.39
C SER A 91 -9.39 3.90 16.01
N ALA A 92 -9.57 4.95 15.22
CA ALA A 92 -9.96 6.28 15.72
C ALA A 92 -11.33 6.26 16.43
N ALA A 93 -12.29 5.46 15.94
CA ALA A 93 -13.59 5.25 16.58
C ALA A 93 -13.50 4.45 17.90
N ALA A 94 -12.50 3.57 18.05
CA ALA A 94 -12.24 2.85 19.30
C ALA A 94 -11.54 3.74 20.33
N GLU A 95 -10.52 4.50 19.92
CA GLU A 95 -9.77 5.42 20.77
C GLU A 95 -10.66 6.55 21.32
N SER A 96 -11.50 7.16 20.47
CA SER A 96 -12.46 8.19 20.92
C SER A 96 -13.49 7.65 21.91
N LYS A 97 -14.01 6.42 21.71
CA LYS A 97 -14.89 5.75 22.69
C LYS A 97 -14.17 5.42 24.00
N ALA A 98 -12.91 5.03 23.95
CA ALA A 98 -12.10 4.78 25.15
C ALA A 98 -11.84 6.06 25.95
N ALA A 99 -11.49 7.17 25.27
CA ALA A 99 -11.31 8.48 25.88
C ALA A 99 -12.59 9.00 26.55
N ALA A 100 -13.74 8.90 25.87
CA ALA A 100 -15.04 9.28 26.44
C ALA A 100 -15.37 8.50 27.73
N LYS A 101 -15.12 7.18 27.74
CA LYS A 101 -15.37 6.34 28.92
C LYS A 101 -14.42 6.64 30.09
N GLN A 102 -13.19 7.10 29.83
CA GLN A 102 -12.28 7.57 30.88
C GLN A 102 -12.68 8.94 31.44
N ALA A 103 -13.19 9.85 30.61
CA ALA A 103 -13.68 11.15 31.05
C ALA A 103 -14.88 11.03 32.02
N ASP A 104 -15.85 10.17 31.68
CA ASP A 104 -17.03 9.88 32.52
C ASP A 104 -16.63 9.29 33.89
N ALA A 105 -15.77 8.27 33.91
CA ALA A 105 -15.23 7.69 35.13
C ALA A 105 -14.44 8.71 35.98
N GLY A 106 -13.75 9.67 35.34
CA GLY A 106 -13.09 10.80 36.00
C GLY A 106 -14.08 11.74 36.68
N ALA A 107 -15.16 12.13 35.99
CA ALA A 107 -16.22 12.98 36.52
C ALA A 107 -16.93 12.34 37.73
N ALA A 108 -17.29 11.05 37.64
CA ALA A 108 -17.89 10.31 38.75
C ALA A 108 -16.97 10.30 40.00
N LYS A 109 -15.66 10.12 39.81
CA LYS A 109 -14.68 10.09 40.90
C LYS A 109 -14.43 11.48 41.51
N ALA A 110 -14.58 12.55 40.74
CA ALA A 110 -14.56 13.93 41.24
C ALA A 110 -15.82 14.25 42.09
N ALA A 111 -17.01 13.88 41.59
CA ALA A 111 -18.28 14.07 42.30
C ALA A 111 -18.32 13.33 43.66
N ALA A 112 -17.76 12.12 43.72
CA ALA A 112 -17.63 11.36 44.97
C ALA A 112 -16.76 12.11 46.02
N LYS A 113 -15.65 12.74 45.60
CA LYS A 113 -14.79 13.53 46.50
C LYS A 113 -15.47 14.81 47.01
N ALA A 114 -16.34 15.43 46.21
CA ALA A 114 -17.07 16.64 46.62
C ALA A 114 -18.07 16.38 47.78
N LYS A 115 -18.70 15.20 47.84
CA LYS A 115 -19.64 14.85 48.92
C LYS A 115 -18.99 14.53 50.28
N ALA A 116 -17.67 14.30 50.34
CA ALA A 116 -16.95 13.99 51.57
C ALA A 116 -16.45 15.24 52.33
N ALA A 117 -16.57 16.44 51.76
CA ALA A 117 -15.92 17.65 52.25
C ALA A 117 -16.81 18.53 53.16
N LYS A 118 -17.18 18.02 54.33
CA LYS A 118 -17.61 18.83 55.48
C LYS A 118 -16.99 18.32 56.78
N PRO A 119 -16.04 19.08 57.36
CA PRO A 119 -16.10 19.31 58.80
C PRO A 119 -15.93 20.80 59.18
N LYS A 120 -16.11 21.06 60.48
CA LYS A 120 -16.23 22.39 61.08
C LYS A 120 -14.90 23.14 61.20
N VAL A 121 -15.02 24.46 61.22
CA VAL A 121 -14.14 25.50 61.79
C VAL A 121 -13.09 25.02 62.81
N THR A 122 -11.82 25.36 62.58
CA THR A 122 -10.89 25.94 63.58
C THR A 122 -9.65 26.56 62.89
N LYS A 123 -8.88 27.39 63.61
CA LYS A 123 -7.83 28.29 63.09
C LYS A 123 -6.64 28.33 64.10
N PRO A 124 -5.47 28.93 63.81
CA PRO A 124 -4.35 28.38 63.02
C PRO A 124 -3.01 28.31 63.81
N LYS A 125 -1.94 27.71 63.26
CA LYS A 125 -0.60 28.36 63.25
C LYS A 125 0.48 27.75 62.34
N THR A 126 1.10 28.63 61.55
CA THR A 126 2.54 28.76 61.17
C THR A 126 3.45 27.59 60.72
N THR A 127 4.12 27.88 59.59
CA THR A 127 5.55 27.63 59.21
C THR A 127 6.03 26.31 58.57
N GLN A 128 6.83 26.50 57.52
CA GLN A 128 7.54 25.59 56.61
C GLN A 128 8.91 25.12 57.21
N PRO A 129 9.80 24.30 56.55
CA PRO A 129 9.83 23.88 55.14
C PRO A 129 10.25 22.42 54.76
N LYS A 130 10.16 22.17 53.45
CA LYS A 130 10.89 21.23 52.54
C LYS A 130 12.31 20.78 53.00
N PRO A 131 12.84 19.60 52.59
CA PRO A 131 13.25 19.34 51.17
C PRO A 131 13.29 17.87 50.63
N GLY A 132 13.63 17.73 49.33
CA GLY A 132 14.02 16.47 48.66
C GLY A 132 12.89 15.74 47.89
N SER A 133 13.14 15.04 46.77
CA SER A 133 14.34 14.93 45.92
C SER A 133 14.02 14.52 44.46
N LYS A 134 14.96 14.79 43.53
CA LYS A 134 15.03 14.26 42.14
C LYS A 134 15.45 12.76 42.15
N PRO A 135 15.41 11.98 41.04
CA PRO A 135 15.76 12.29 39.64
C PRO A 135 14.53 12.10 38.68
N ALA A 136 14.52 11.66 37.40
CA ALA A 136 15.53 11.09 36.49
C ALA A 136 15.27 11.39 34.98
N LYS A 137 15.55 10.42 34.08
CA LYS A 137 15.60 10.48 32.61
C LYS A 137 15.55 9.01 32.06
N PRO A 138 15.32 8.73 30.76
CA PRO A 138 16.32 9.00 29.72
C PRO A 138 15.77 9.58 28.38
N LYS A 139 16.70 10.13 27.58
CA LYS A 139 16.60 10.31 26.13
C LYS A 139 17.75 9.53 25.51
N ALA A 140 17.59 8.99 24.31
CA ALA A 140 18.42 9.37 23.13
C ALA A 140 18.06 8.54 21.90
N ALA A 141 18.08 9.18 20.74
CA ALA A 141 18.32 8.53 19.45
C ALA A 141 19.67 9.02 18.92
N LYS A 142 20.43 8.15 18.24
CA LYS A 142 21.45 8.59 17.27
C LYS A 142 21.76 7.47 16.28
N ALA A 143 21.72 7.78 14.99
CA ALA A 143 22.34 6.95 13.96
C ALA A 143 23.83 7.29 13.83
N THR A 144 24.65 6.36 13.32
CA THR A 144 25.65 6.64 12.25
C THR A 144 26.47 5.40 11.85
N LYS A 145 26.79 5.39 10.54
CA LYS A 145 28.07 4.96 9.93
C LYS A 145 28.14 3.57 9.30
N ALA A 146 28.64 3.57 8.06
CA ALA A 146 28.90 2.38 7.24
C ALA A 146 30.37 1.93 7.31
N LYS A 147 30.58 0.65 7.02
CA LYS A 147 31.80 0.04 6.45
C LYS A 147 31.30 -1.00 5.43
N SER A 148 31.64 -0.98 4.14
CA SER A 148 32.95 -0.96 3.48
C SER A 148 33.67 -2.32 3.51
N ALA A 149 33.56 -3.05 2.39
CA ALA A 149 34.49 -4.04 1.83
C ALA A 149 35.13 -5.12 2.73
N LYS A 150 34.95 -6.39 2.32
CA LYS A 150 36.04 -7.38 2.37
C LYS A 150 35.96 -8.31 1.16
N ALA A 151 37.05 -8.42 0.41
CA ALA A 151 37.26 -9.44 -0.61
C ALA A 151 38.19 -10.53 -0.07
N LYS A 152 37.93 -11.78 -0.47
CA LYS A 152 38.78 -13.00 -0.49
C LYS A 152 37.84 -14.22 -0.51
N ALA A 153 38.19 -15.33 -1.15
CA ALA A 153 39.35 -15.61 -2.02
C ALA A 153 38.90 -16.52 -3.17
#